data_AF-G4F9Q6-F1
#
_entry.id   AF-G4F9Q6-F1
#
_cell.length_a   1.000
_cell.length_b   1.000
_cell.length_c   1.000
_cell.angle_alpha   90.00
_cell.angle_beta   90.00
_cell.angle_gamma   90.00
#
_symmetry.space_group_name_H-M   'P 1'
#
loop_
_entity.id
_entity.type
_entity.pdbx_description
1 polymer ?
#
loop_
_entity_poly.entity_id
_entity_poly.type
_entity_poly.pdbx_seq_one_letter_code
_entity_poly.pdbx_strand_id
1 'polypeptide(L)'
;MDAPERKMLKATSHRLTSFLGSATQNLEQKIRATEQVIREIDSLALRKEAQEREDTLKPTYSQMEICRKRFLNAKRKSGLGYLFTPVSTFRNWREWKHAQKEHAQAACKFDAPSTQTLRAAAIHSHNHKVEVERSKRSEQSAALKSYRSQYKALTDFQKAAASPMAAAGGEGWLAGDFAEYFENIAALVQKGYIADATRLLPKLVFQARPSKDTYVGWQQEAEGILNAVYRSHNGLLVTGGFSEIVRASAKLAMTSMCSASAEKIASCSHPADQWQLLPLQAASPLNFNVDVLWTIYWAMLQCEQQMAELLADTKAHEDILNGRFSANVENWLTGWAAKRIQDYGYPSSYSYLGTLQLANTTEETRTGADIGVIIALNVGGLRCRKAVLLQAKRAKQGIANVGSTKGQLPKLSKLPRAGYYLFYHESPTTPFCPVPTVSSAELLQQHILDMQKSPEACNLPLDVRTSGWDWASFFSFGLCDAQSEIGETFDTFEDALSILGSGSTGHLPQYVYVVAIENEPYVLELKKKLREYYHSMPDKERQKAINKSHRKQRNYDGPELGM
;
A
#
# COMPACT_ATOMS: atom_id res chain seq x y z
N MET A 1 9.38 -4.99 8.16
CA MET A 1 8.50 -6.14 8.40
C MET A 1 9.09 -7.30 7.63
N ASP A 2 9.49 -8.33 8.35
CA ASP A 2 10.32 -9.41 7.78
C ASP A 2 9.46 -10.40 6.98
N ALA A 3 10.09 -11.14 6.06
CA ALA A 3 9.41 -12.14 5.23
C ALA A 3 8.61 -13.21 6.03
N PRO A 4 9.07 -13.70 7.20
CA PRO A 4 8.31 -14.64 8.02
C PRO A 4 7.01 -14.04 8.58
N GLU A 5 7.08 -12.78 9.03
CA GLU A 5 5.96 -12.04 9.62
C GLU A 5 4.86 -11.78 8.57
N ARG A 6 5.25 -11.41 7.33
CA ARG A 6 4.29 -11.30 6.21
C ARG A 6 3.60 -12.62 5.87
N LYS A 7 4.31 -13.76 5.91
CA LYS A 7 3.70 -15.08 5.67
C LYS A 7 2.66 -15.41 6.74
N MET A 8 2.97 -15.10 8.00
CA MET A 8 2.04 -15.29 9.12
C MET A 8 0.79 -14.42 8.97
N LEU A 9 0.94 -13.14 8.64
CA LEU A 9 -0.18 -12.23 8.40
C LEU A 9 -1.08 -12.69 7.25
N LYS A 10 -0.49 -13.18 6.16
CA LYS A 10 -1.24 -13.75 5.05
C LYS A 10 -2.07 -14.95 5.51
N ALA A 11 -1.48 -15.85 6.30
CA ALA A 11 -2.20 -16.99 6.86
C ALA A 11 -3.33 -16.55 7.81
N THR A 12 -3.08 -15.56 8.67
CA THR A 12 -4.10 -14.98 9.58
C THR A 12 -5.25 -14.36 8.80
N SER A 13 -4.96 -13.60 7.73
CA SER A 13 -5.98 -13.01 6.86
C SER A 13 -6.85 -14.08 6.18
N HIS A 14 -6.25 -15.16 5.67
CA HIS A 14 -6.99 -16.27 5.06
C HIS A 14 -7.88 -16.99 6.09
N ARG A 15 -7.34 -17.27 7.28
CA ARG A 15 -8.11 -17.89 8.38
C ARG A 15 -9.28 -17.02 8.81
N LEU A 16 -9.05 -15.71 8.98
CA LEU A 16 -10.09 -14.76 9.36
C LEU A 16 -11.17 -14.67 8.29
N THR A 17 -10.79 -14.61 7.01
CA THR A 17 -11.74 -14.60 5.87
C THR A 17 -12.62 -15.85 5.88
N SER A 18 -12.00 -17.02 6.03
CA SER A 18 -12.73 -18.29 6.08
C SER A 18 -13.66 -18.37 7.29
N PHE A 19 -13.19 -17.95 8.48
CA PHE A 19 -13.99 -17.93 9.70
C PHE A 19 -15.19 -17.00 9.56
N LEU A 20 -15.00 -15.77 9.08
CA LEU A 20 -16.07 -14.81 8.84
C LEU A 20 -17.11 -15.38 7.87
N GLY A 21 -16.67 -15.98 6.76
CA GLY A 21 -17.56 -16.63 5.79
C GLY A 21 -18.42 -17.73 6.43
N SER A 22 -17.80 -18.65 7.18
CA SER A 22 -18.52 -19.73 7.87
C SER A 22 -19.44 -19.21 8.98
N ALA A 23 -19.00 -18.23 9.76
CA ALA A 23 -19.80 -17.65 10.84
C ALA A 23 -21.04 -16.91 10.30
N THR A 24 -20.89 -16.15 9.22
CA THR A 24 -21.99 -15.49 8.52
C THR A 24 -22.99 -16.52 7.97
N GLN A 25 -22.50 -17.57 7.29
CA GLN A 25 -23.36 -18.64 6.77
C GLN A 25 -24.12 -19.39 7.87
N ASN A 26 -23.46 -19.68 8.99
CA ASN A 26 -24.10 -20.31 10.15
C ASN A 26 -25.19 -19.44 10.76
N LEU A 27 -24.97 -18.12 10.85
CA LEU A 27 -25.97 -17.17 11.33
C LEU A 27 -27.16 -17.08 10.37
N GLU A 28 -26.93 -17.06 9.05
CA GLU A 28 -28.03 -17.11 8.07
C GLU A 28 -28.89 -18.37 8.23
N GLN A 29 -28.25 -19.53 8.41
CA GLN A 29 -28.98 -20.79 8.63
C GLN A 29 -29.80 -20.74 9.92
N LYS A 30 -29.23 -20.25 11.03
CA LYS A 30 -29.95 -20.08 12.29
C LYS A 30 -31.13 -19.11 12.15
N ILE A 31 -30.95 -18.00 11.43
CA ILE A 31 -32.02 -17.03 11.14
C ILE A 31 -33.16 -17.71 10.37
N ARG A 32 -32.84 -18.40 9.26
CA ARG A 32 -33.86 -19.11 8.45
C ARG A 32 -34.58 -20.21 9.24
N ALA A 33 -33.83 -21.01 10.01
CA ALA A 33 -34.42 -22.06 10.84
C ALA A 33 -35.35 -21.50 11.92
N THR A 34 -34.93 -20.42 12.61
CA THR A 34 -35.75 -19.78 13.64
C THR A 34 -37.00 -19.11 13.04
N GLU A 35 -36.88 -18.48 11.87
CA GLU A 35 -38.03 -17.95 11.13
C GLU A 35 -39.03 -19.04 10.75
N GLN A 36 -38.55 -20.21 10.33
CA GLN A 36 -39.38 -21.36 10.01
C GLN A 36 -40.12 -21.88 11.26
N VAL A 37 -39.44 -22.02 12.40
CA VAL A 37 -40.07 -22.42 13.67
C VAL A 37 -41.15 -21.42 14.10
N ILE A 38 -40.87 -20.11 13.97
CA ILE A 38 -41.87 -19.08 14.29
C ILE A 38 -43.09 -19.21 13.38
N ARG A 39 -42.91 -19.44 12.07
CA ARG A 39 -44.01 -19.65 11.12
C ARG A 39 -44.83 -20.90 11.47
N GLU A 40 -44.15 -21.99 11.86
CA GLU A 40 -44.82 -23.22 12.29
C GLU A 40 -45.66 -22.99 13.53
N ILE A 41 -45.12 -22.30 14.55
CA ILE A 41 -45.86 -21.93 15.76
C ILE A 41 -47.06 -21.04 15.43
N ASP A 42 -46.87 -20.03 14.57
CA ASP A 42 -47.93 -19.09 14.14
C ASP A 42 -49.03 -19.80 13.35
N SER A 43 -48.73 -20.93 12.69
CA SER A 43 -49.69 -21.76 11.96
C SER A 43 -50.51 -22.71 12.84
N LEU A 44 -50.11 -22.95 14.09
CA LEU A 44 -50.83 -23.87 14.99
C LEU A 44 -52.22 -23.32 15.32
N ALA A 45 -53.26 -24.11 15.05
CA ALA A 45 -54.64 -23.77 15.34
C ALA A 45 -55.17 -24.51 16.58
N LEU A 46 -55.93 -23.77 17.40
CA LEU A 46 -56.71 -24.34 18.50
C LEU A 46 -57.95 -25.06 17.94
N ARG A 47 -58.27 -26.22 18.51
CA ARG A 47 -59.50 -26.94 18.22
C ARG A 47 -60.63 -26.39 19.08
N LYS A 48 -61.81 -26.24 18.48
CA LYS A 48 -63.04 -25.85 19.15
C LYS A 48 -64.08 -26.95 18.98
N GLU A 49 -64.79 -27.27 20.06
CA GLU A 49 -65.81 -28.33 20.05
C GLU A 49 -66.92 -28.08 19.02
N ALA A 50 -67.36 -26.82 18.88
CA ALA A 50 -68.34 -26.43 17.87
C ALA A 50 -67.86 -26.70 16.42
N GLN A 51 -66.57 -26.46 16.16
CA GLN A 51 -65.96 -26.68 14.83
C GLN A 51 -65.83 -28.18 14.54
N GLU A 52 -65.34 -28.97 15.50
CA GLU A 52 -65.27 -30.43 15.36
C GLU A 52 -66.65 -31.05 15.16
N ARG A 53 -67.69 -30.52 15.83
CA ARG A 53 -69.08 -30.93 15.63
C ARG A 53 -69.57 -30.63 14.24
N GLU A 54 -69.35 -29.41 13.77
CA GLU A 54 -69.71 -29.01 12.42
C GLU A 54 -69.01 -29.90 11.38
N ASP A 55 -67.69 -30.07 11.47
CA ASP A 55 -66.89 -30.85 10.53
C ASP A 55 -67.28 -32.34 10.53
N THR A 56 -67.52 -32.92 11.71
CA THR A 56 -67.92 -34.33 11.83
C THR A 56 -69.32 -34.58 11.29
N LEU A 57 -70.25 -33.64 11.51
CA LEU A 57 -71.63 -33.77 11.04
C LEU A 57 -71.81 -33.30 9.59
N LYS A 58 -70.86 -32.53 9.02
CA LYS A 58 -70.90 -31.97 7.67
C LYS A 58 -71.24 -32.96 6.57
N PRO A 59 -70.71 -34.20 6.53
CA PRO A 59 -71.06 -35.17 5.49
C PRO A 59 -72.54 -35.58 5.57
N THR A 60 -73.03 -35.90 6.76
CA THR A 60 -74.43 -36.28 6.98
C THR A 60 -75.40 -35.12 6.77
N TYR A 61 -75.00 -33.91 7.20
CA TYR A 61 -75.75 -32.68 6.98
C TYR A 61 -75.84 -32.33 5.49
N SER A 62 -74.71 -32.41 4.77
CA SER A 62 -74.64 -32.17 3.33
C SER A 62 -75.47 -33.18 2.54
N GLN A 63 -75.42 -34.46 2.92
CA GLN A 63 -76.26 -35.50 2.32
C GLN A 63 -77.75 -35.25 2.58
N MET A 64 -78.13 -34.86 3.80
CA MET A 64 -79.49 -34.46 4.14
C MET A 64 -79.95 -33.25 3.31
N GLU A 65 -79.11 -32.22 3.15
CA GLU A 65 -79.34 -31.05 2.30
C GLU A 65 -79.53 -31.42 0.83
N ILE A 66 -78.69 -32.32 0.29
CA ILE A 66 -78.80 -32.81 -1.10
C ILE A 66 -80.11 -33.57 -1.29
N CYS A 67 -80.45 -34.51 -0.41
CA CYS A 67 -81.71 -35.25 -0.46
C CYS A 67 -82.92 -34.31 -0.31
N ARG A 68 -82.83 -33.31 0.55
CA ARG A 68 -83.87 -32.26 0.72
C ARG A 68 -84.05 -31.44 -0.56
N LYS A 69 -82.97 -30.99 -1.19
CA LYS A 69 -83.01 -30.26 -2.47
C LYS A 69 -83.58 -31.13 -3.59
N ARG A 70 -83.21 -32.41 -3.68
CA ARG A 70 -83.79 -33.36 -4.64
C ARG A 70 -85.30 -33.54 -4.44
N PHE A 71 -85.74 -33.71 -3.19
CA PHE A 71 -87.16 -33.78 -2.85
C PHE A 71 -87.92 -32.50 -3.21
N LEU A 72 -87.38 -31.32 -2.85
CA LEU A 72 -88.00 -30.02 -3.16
C LEU A 72 -88.02 -29.73 -4.67
N ASN A 73 -87.00 -30.14 -5.43
CA ASN A 73 -86.96 -29.99 -6.88
C ASN A 73 -87.93 -30.94 -7.59
N ALA A 74 -88.06 -32.19 -7.11
CA ALA A 74 -89.11 -33.10 -7.57
C ALA A 74 -90.51 -32.51 -7.32
N LYS A 75 -90.68 -31.81 -6.19
CA LYS A 75 -91.91 -31.08 -5.83
C LYS A 75 -92.15 -29.81 -6.67
N ARG A 76 -91.11 -29.10 -7.11
CA ARG A 76 -91.19 -27.81 -7.85
C ARG A 76 -91.28 -27.96 -9.38
N LYS A 77 -90.58 -28.93 -9.99
CA LYS A 77 -90.60 -29.15 -11.45
C LYS A 77 -91.98 -29.56 -11.98
N SER A 78 -92.91 -29.82 -11.10
CA SER A 78 -94.29 -30.10 -11.42
C SER A 78 -95.12 -29.27 -10.46
N GLY A 79 -95.63 -28.13 -10.93
CA GLY A 79 -96.47 -27.20 -10.13
C GLY A 79 -97.69 -27.87 -9.46
N LEU A 80 -97.98 -29.14 -9.81
CA LEU A 80 -98.93 -30.09 -9.21
C LEU A 80 -98.30 -31.49 -9.01
N GLY A 81 -97.06 -31.55 -8.51
CA GLY A 81 -96.15 -32.72 -8.63
C GLY A 81 -96.49 -33.99 -7.89
N TYR A 82 -97.41 -33.96 -6.92
CA TYR A 82 -97.87 -35.18 -6.27
C TYR A 82 -98.79 -36.03 -7.18
N LEU A 83 -99.33 -35.47 -8.27
CA LEU A 83 -100.28 -36.15 -9.15
C LEU A 83 -99.65 -36.83 -10.37
N PHE A 84 -98.51 -36.34 -10.89
CA PHE A 84 -97.93 -36.83 -12.16
C PHE A 84 -96.62 -37.61 -12.03
N THR A 85 -95.92 -37.56 -10.88
CA THR A 85 -94.75 -38.43 -10.60
C THR A 85 -94.72 -38.92 -9.13
N PRO A 86 -95.77 -39.66 -8.68
CA PRO A 86 -95.93 -40.02 -7.28
C PRO A 86 -94.82 -40.95 -6.76
N VAL A 87 -94.36 -41.89 -7.59
CA VAL A 87 -93.33 -42.87 -7.21
C VAL A 87 -91.97 -42.20 -6.97
N SER A 88 -91.57 -41.25 -7.83
CA SER A 88 -90.28 -40.56 -7.68
C SER A 88 -90.29 -39.57 -6.52
N THR A 89 -91.41 -38.87 -6.29
CA THR A 89 -91.58 -37.94 -5.17
C THR A 89 -91.58 -38.68 -3.83
N PHE A 90 -92.27 -39.82 -3.74
CA PHE A 90 -92.28 -40.66 -2.54
C PHE A 90 -90.92 -41.31 -2.27
N ARG A 91 -90.21 -41.77 -3.33
CA ARG A 91 -88.84 -42.29 -3.20
C ARG A 91 -87.88 -41.22 -2.66
N ASN A 92 -87.90 -40.02 -3.24
CA ASN A 92 -87.05 -38.91 -2.79
C ASN A 92 -87.41 -38.44 -1.37
N TRP A 93 -88.70 -38.51 -0.97
CA TRP A 93 -89.13 -38.26 0.40
C TRP A 93 -88.59 -39.31 1.37
N ARG A 94 -88.65 -40.60 1.00
CA ARG A 94 -88.14 -41.70 1.81
C ARG A 94 -86.62 -41.62 1.97
N GLU A 95 -85.90 -41.26 0.91
CA GLU A 95 -84.46 -40.99 0.94
C GLU A 95 -84.12 -39.78 1.82
N TRP A 96 -84.88 -38.68 1.73
CA TRP A 96 -84.68 -37.53 2.62
C TRP A 96 -84.97 -37.88 4.08
N LYS A 97 -86.03 -38.64 4.36
CA LYS A 97 -86.36 -39.11 5.72
C LYS A 97 -85.31 -40.07 6.26
N HIS A 98 -84.74 -40.92 5.42
CA HIS A 98 -83.63 -41.79 5.79
C HIS A 98 -82.39 -40.97 6.14
N ALA A 99 -81.97 -40.04 5.27
CA ALA A 99 -80.84 -39.15 5.50
C ALA A 99 -81.04 -38.24 6.75
N GLN A 100 -82.28 -37.79 7.01
CA GLN A 100 -82.63 -37.05 8.23
C GLN A 100 -82.43 -37.91 9.48
N LYS A 101 -82.86 -39.19 9.44
CA LYS A 101 -82.69 -40.14 10.54
C LYS A 101 -81.22 -40.49 10.75
N GLU A 102 -80.45 -40.68 9.68
CA GLU A 102 -79.01 -40.91 9.75
C GLU A 102 -78.26 -39.72 10.36
N HIS A 103 -78.57 -38.49 9.95
CA HIS A 103 -78.01 -37.28 10.56
C HIS A 103 -78.37 -37.16 12.04
N ALA A 104 -79.62 -37.42 12.41
CA ALA A 104 -80.05 -37.41 13.82
C ALA A 104 -79.33 -38.50 14.66
N GLN A 105 -79.14 -39.70 14.10
CA GLN A 105 -78.38 -40.76 14.75
C GLN A 105 -76.89 -40.41 14.88
N ALA A 106 -76.30 -39.80 13.86
CA ALA A 106 -74.92 -39.31 13.90
C ALA A 106 -74.75 -38.21 14.96
N ALA A 107 -75.69 -37.27 15.05
CA ALA A 107 -75.72 -36.24 16.09
C ALA A 107 -75.85 -36.85 17.50
N CYS A 108 -76.78 -37.78 17.73
CA CYS A 108 -76.91 -38.45 19.03
C CYS A 108 -75.66 -39.25 19.43
N LYS A 109 -74.99 -39.92 18.48
CA LYS A 109 -73.73 -40.62 18.75
C LYS A 109 -72.59 -39.64 19.04
N PHE A 110 -72.55 -38.51 18.34
CA PHE A 110 -71.56 -37.46 18.54
C PHE A 110 -71.72 -36.77 19.90
N ASP A 111 -72.96 -36.53 20.32
CA ASP A 111 -73.36 -35.85 21.56
C ASP A 111 -73.51 -36.84 22.76
N ALA A 112 -73.16 -38.13 22.58
CA ALA A 112 -73.23 -39.13 23.65
C ALA A 112 -72.22 -38.81 24.79
N PRO A 113 -72.61 -38.95 26.09
CA PRO A 113 -71.78 -38.49 27.22
C PRO A 113 -70.36 -39.08 27.28
N SER A 114 -70.22 -40.37 26.97
CA SER A 114 -68.92 -41.06 26.93
C SER A 114 -68.02 -40.54 25.80
N THR A 115 -68.59 -40.30 24.62
CA THR A 115 -67.88 -39.74 23.47
C THR A 115 -67.51 -38.27 23.67
N GLN A 116 -68.40 -37.50 24.30
CA GLN A 116 -68.18 -36.08 24.60
C GLN A 116 -67.02 -35.89 25.59
N THR A 117 -66.97 -36.70 26.65
CA THR A 117 -65.91 -36.62 27.66
C THR A 117 -64.53 -36.95 27.06
N LEU A 118 -64.44 -38.00 26.24
CA LEU A 118 -63.20 -38.36 25.54
C LEU A 118 -62.75 -37.27 24.56
N ARG A 119 -63.69 -36.66 23.83
CA ARG A 119 -63.40 -35.57 22.89
C ARG A 119 -62.95 -34.30 23.60
N ALA A 120 -63.63 -33.90 24.67
CA ALA A 120 -63.25 -32.75 25.47
C ALA A 120 -61.83 -32.93 26.04
N ALA A 121 -61.49 -34.12 26.53
CA ALA A 121 -60.13 -34.45 26.96
C ALA A 121 -59.11 -34.37 25.81
N ALA A 122 -59.45 -34.86 24.61
CA ALA A 122 -58.58 -34.80 23.43
C ALA A 122 -58.36 -33.35 22.94
N ILE A 123 -59.43 -32.54 22.86
CA ILE A 123 -59.37 -31.11 22.52
C ILE A 123 -58.52 -30.37 23.54
N HIS A 124 -58.75 -30.60 24.84
CA HIS A 124 -57.97 -29.98 25.91
C HIS A 124 -56.49 -30.35 25.81
N SER A 125 -56.16 -31.63 25.59
CA SER A 125 -54.79 -32.10 25.42
C SER A 125 -54.11 -31.47 24.18
N HIS A 126 -54.81 -31.40 23.04
CA HIS A 126 -54.31 -30.72 21.84
C HIS A 126 -54.08 -29.24 22.07
N ASN A 127 -55.07 -28.52 22.61
CA ASN A 127 -54.98 -27.09 22.86
C ASN A 127 -53.90 -26.75 23.87
N HIS A 128 -53.73 -27.58 24.91
CA HIS A 128 -52.63 -27.43 25.87
C HIS A 128 -51.27 -27.56 25.18
N LYS A 129 -51.08 -28.56 24.30
CA LYS A 129 -49.84 -28.69 23.51
C LYS A 129 -49.59 -27.49 22.60
N VAL A 130 -50.62 -26.98 21.92
CA VAL A 130 -50.52 -25.78 21.08
C VAL A 130 -50.12 -24.56 21.92
N GLU A 131 -50.69 -24.39 23.11
CA GLU A 131 -50.36 -23.27 23.99
C GLU A 131 -48.93 -23.36 24.52
N VAL A 132 -48.46 -24.56 24.87
CA VAL A 132 -47.06 -24.82 25.23
C VAL A 132 -46.12 -24.43 24.08
N GLU A 133 -46.42 -24.82 22.84
CA GLU A 133 -45.58 -24.42 21.69
C GLU A 133 -45.64 -22.90 21.42
N ARG A 134 -46.82 -22.28 21.53
CA ARG A 134 -46.98 -20.83 21.40
C ARG A 134 -46.23 -20.05 22.47
N SER A 135 -46.09 -20.59 23.67
CA SER A 135 -45.32 -19.95 24.74
C SER A 135 -43.83 -19.78 24.37
N LYS A 136 -43.28 -20.67 23.54
CA LYS A 136 -41.89 -20.60 23.04
C LYS A 136 -41.68 -19.49 22.00
N ARG A 137 -42.75 -18.92 21.43
CA ARG A 137 -42.67 -17.90 20.37
C ARG A 137 -41.86 -16.66 20.79
N SER A 138 -42.03 -16.21 22.03
CA SER A 138 -41.33 -15.04 22.57
C SER A 138 -39.82 -15.28 22.65
N GLU A 139 -39.42 -16.46 23.12
CA GLU A 139 -38.04 -16.92 23.18
C GLU A 139 -37.42 -17.01 21.77
N GLN A 140 -38.12 -17.64 20.82
CA GLN A 140 -37.66 -17.73 19.42
C GLN A 140 -37.54 -16.36 18.77
N SER A 141 -38.47 -15.44 19.06
CA SER A 141 -38.42 -14.06 18.55
C SER A 141 -37.24 -13.28 19.12
N ALA A 142 -36.93 -13.47 20.41
CA ALA A 142 -35.76 -12.89 21.05
C ALA A 142 -34.45 -13.45 20.47
N ALA A 143 -34.38 -14.76 20.28
CA ALA A 143 -33.25 -15.43 19.62
C ALA A 143 -33.04 -14.92 18.18
N LEU A 144 -34.11 -14.82 17.39
CA LEU A 144 -34.07 -14.28 16.03
C LEU A 144 -33.54 -12.84 16.00
N LYS A 145 -34.01 -11.98 16.91
CA LYS A 145 -33.50 -10.60 17.03
C LYS A 145 -32.01 -10.59 17.36
N SER A 146 -31.57 -11.44 18.27
CA SER A 146 -30.15 -11.60 18.62
C SER A 146 -29.31 -12.06 17.42
N TYR A 147 -29.73 -13.11 16.70
CA TYR A 147 -29.03 -13.61 15.53
C TYR A 147 -28.94 -12.56 14.41
N ARG A 148 -30.02 -11.82 14.15
CA ARG A 148 -30.01 -10.72 13.17
C ARG A 148 -29.05 -9.59 13.57
N SER A 149 -29.00 -9.26 14.86
CA SER A 149 -28.04 -8.25 15.36
C SER A 149 -26.59 -8.71 15.21
N GLN A 150 -26.30 -9.98 15.52
CA GLN A 150 -24.97 -10.57 15.35
C GLN A 150 -24.58 -10.63 13.87
N TYR A 151 -25.50 -11.07 13.00
CA TYR A 151 -25.30 -11.11 11.56
C TYR A 151 -24.94 -9.73 11.02
N LYS A 152 -25.70 -8.70 11.39
CA LYS A 152 -25.41 -7.32 10.98
C LYS A 152 -24.04 -6.85 11.46
N ALA A 153 -23.71 -7.06 12.74
CA ALA A 153 -22.41 -6.67 13.29
C ALA A 153 -21.25 -7.36 12.55
N LEU A 154 -21.41 -8.64 12.23
CA LEU A 154 -20.40 -9.43 11.52
C LEU A 154 -20.23 -8.96 10.07
N THR A 155 -21.32 -8.67 9.36
CA THR A 155 -21.26 -8.15 7.98
C THR A 155 -20.70 -6.74 7.92
N ASP A 156 -21.05 -5.88 8.89
CA ASP A 156 -20.52 -4.52 8.98
C ASP A 156 -19.01 -4.56 9.27
N PHE A 157 -18.57 -5.43 10.19
CA PHE A 157 -17.15 -5.69 10.45
C PHE A 157 -16.43 -6.21 9.21
N GLN A 158 -16.97 -7.22 8.52
CA GLN A 158 -16.37 -7.79 7.32
C GLN A 158 -16.16 -6.72 6.23
N LYS A 159 -17.13 -5.81 6.06
CA LYS A 159 -17.02 -4.69 5.12
C LYS A 159 -15.92 -3.71 5.55
N ALA A 160 -15.85 -3.35 6.83
CA ALA A 160 -14.84 -2.43 7.35
C ALA A 160 -13.43 -3.04 7.34
N ALA A 161 -13.31 -4.35 7.54
CA ALA A 161 -12.05 -5.08 7.59
C ALA A 161 -11.53 -5.51 6.20
N ALA A 162 -12.30 -5.31 5.12
CA ALA A 162 -11.92 -5.78 3.78
C ALA A 162 -10.56 -5.26 3.31
N SER A 163 -10.34 -3.95 3.37
CA SER A 163 -9.07 -3.32 2.96
C SER A 163 -7.87 -3.73 3.82
N PRO A 164 -7.92 -3.69 5.17
CA PRO A 164 -6.79 -4.16 5.98
C PRO A 164 -6.54 -5.66 5.81
N MET A 165 -7.57 -6.49 5.61
CA MET A 165 -7.40 -7.92 5.34
C MET A 165 -6.73 -8.18 3.98
N ALA A 166 -7.08 -7.41 2.95
CA ALA A 166 -6.41 -7.47 1.64
C ALA A 166 -4.93 -7.02 1.74
N ALA A 167 -4.66 -5.94 2.46
CA ALA A 167 -3.29 -5.48 2.74
C ALA A 167 -2.47 -6.55 3.48
N ALA A 168 -3.05 -7.18 4.52
CA ALA A 168 -2.46 -8.32 5.23
C ALA A 168 -2.26 -9.55 4.31
N GLY A 169 -3.11 -9.70 3.30
CA GLY A 169 -3.02 -10.73 2.26
C GLY A 169 -1.86 -10.53 1.27
N GLY A 170 -1.19 -9.38 1.32
CA GLY A 170 -0.06 -9.01 0.47
C GLY A 170 -0.36 -7.88 -0.52
N GLU A 171 -1.57 -7.34 -0.53
CA GLU A 171 -2.00 -6.28 -1.45
C GLU A 171 -1.76 -4.86 -0.90
N GLY A 172 -0.75 -4.71 -0.05
CA GLY A 172 -0.49 -3.43 0.60
C GLY A 172 0.87 -3.32 1.29
N TRP A 173 1.15 -2.08 1.68
CA TRP A 173 2.13 -1.75 2.69
C TRP A 173 1.48 -1.74 4.07
N LEU A 174 2.22 -2.16 5.08
CA LEU A 174 1.75 -2.31 6.46
C LEU A 174 2.74 -1.61 7.40
N ALA A 175 2.24 -0.88 8.39
CA ALA A 175 3.07 -0.35 9.46
C ALA A 175 3.68 -1.48 10.32
N GLY A 176 4.75 -1.19 11.05
CA GLY A 176 5.46 -2.19 11.85
C GLY A 176 4.62 -2.79 12.98
N ASP A 177 3.69 -2.02 13.53
CA ASP A 177 2.75 -2.43 14.57
C ASP A 177 1.45 -3.06 14.01
N PHE A 178 1.29 -3.09 12.68
CA PHE A 178 0.09 -3.64 12.04
C PHE A 178 -0.14 -5.11 12.44
N ALA A 179 0.94 -5.89 12.52
CA ALA A 179 0.84 -7.33 12.78
C ALA A 179 0.20 -7.62 14.14
N GLU A 180 0.70 -6.96 15.19
CA GLU A 180 0.21 -7.08 16.56
C GLU A 180 -1.29 -6.73 16.67
N TYR A 181 -1.68 -5.58 16.10
CA TYR A 181 -3.09 -5.17 16.11
C TYR A 181 -3.98 -6.11 15.30
N PHE A 182 -3.52 -6.58 14.14
CA PHE A 182 -4.31 -7.46 13.28
C PHE A 182 -4.53 -8.84 13.90
N GLU A 183 -3.53 -9.39 14.59
CA GLU A 183 -3.67 -10.64 15.34
C GLU A 183 -4.63 -10.51 16.52
N ASN A 184 -4.56 -9.39 17.25
CA ASN A 184 -5.51 -9.11 18.33
C ASN A 184 -6.95 -9.02 17.81
N ILE A 185 -7.16 -8.33 16.68
CA ILE A 185 -8.45 -8.27 15.99
C ILE A 185 -8.94 -9.67 15.62
N ALA A 186 -8.08 -10.50 15.01
CA ALA A 186 -8.44 -11.86 14.64
C ALA A 186 -8.85 -12.71 15.85
N ALA A 187 -8.14 -12.59 16.98
CA ALA A 187 -8.46 -13.29 18.22
C ALA A 187 -9.80 -12.83 18.83
N LEU A 188 -10.10 -11.53 18.81
CA LEU A 188 -11.39 -10.98 19.27
C LEU A 188 -12.56 -11.48 18.42
N VAL A 189 -12.39 -11.50 17.09
CA VAL A 189 -13.41 -12.01 16.16
C VAL A 189 -13.70 -13.48 16.42
N GLN A 190 -12.65 -14.30 16.62
CA GLN A 190 -12.81 -15.73 16.92
C GLN A 190 -13.53 -15.99 18.25
N LYS A 191 -13.36 -15.09 19.24
CA LYS A 191 -14.08 -15.15 20.52
C LYS A 191 -15.50 -14.57 20.47
N GLY A 192 -15.92 -14.01 19.33
CA GLY A 192 -17.24 -13.37 19.15
C GLY A 192 -17.33 -11.92 19.62
N TYR A 193 -16.21 -11.29 20.01
CA TYR A 193 -16.15 -9.90 20.45
C TYR A 193 -16.04 -8.94 19.26
N ILE A 194 -17.04 -8.95 18.37
CA ILE A 194 -17.03 -8.19 17.11
C ILE A 194 -16.95 -6.67 17.36
N ALA A 195 -17.64 -6.15 18.37
CA ALA A 195 -17.62 -4.72 18.68
C ALA A 195 -16.21 -4.22 19.08
N ASP A 196 -15.49 -5.00 19.90
CA ASP A 196 -14.12 -4.67 20.29
C ASP A 196 -13.15 -4.79 19.11
N ALA A 197 -13.31 -5.82 18.28
CA ALA A 197 -12.54 -5.97 17.05
C ALA A 197 -12.73 -4.77 16.12
N THR A 198 -13.97 -4.31 15.91
CA THR A 198 -14.29 -3.12 15.10
C THR A 198 -13.62 -1.87 15.65
N ARG A 199 -13.58 -1.70 16.99
CA ARG A 199 -12.94 -0.54 17.63
C ARG A 199 -11.42 -0.51 17.45
N LEU A 200 -10.79 -1.64 17.19
CA LEU A 200 -9.35 -1.73 16.92
C LEU A 200 -8.98 -1.51 15.44
N LEU A 201 -9.93 -1.66 14.50
CA LEU A 201 -9.67 -1.45 13.07
C LEU A 201 -8.98 -0.11 12.75
N PRO A 202 -9.37 1.04 13.34
CA PRO A 202 -8.71 2.32 13.07
C PRO A 202 -7.25 2.41 13.51
N LYS A 203 -6.77 1.48 14.36
CA LYS A 203 -5.35 1.40 14.76
C LYS A 203 -4.48 0.72 13.71
N LEU A 204 -5.08 0.03 12.74
CA LEU A 204 -4.35 -0.58 11.63
C LEU A 204 -3.91 0.52 10.67
N VAL A 205 -2.62 0.83 10.68
CA VAL A 205 -2.00 1.74 9.71
C VAL A 205 -1.47 0.90 8.53
N PHE A 206 -2.06 1.08 7.36
CA PHE A 206 -1.70 0.39 6.14
C PHE A 206 -1.97 1.27 4.92
N GLN A 207 -1.42 0.87 3.78
CA GLN A 207 -1.77 1.43 2.49
C GLN A 207 -2.14 0.32 1.52
N ALA A 208 -3.31 0.43 0.91
CA ALA A 208 -3.67 -0.43 -0.21
C ALA A 208 -2.75 -0.10 -1.38
N ARG A 209 -2.29 -1.13 -2.10
CA ARG A 209 -1.53 -0.90 -3.33
C ARG A 209 -2.36 -0.08 -4.32
N PRO A 210 -1.72 0.81 -5.11
CA PRO A 210 -2.32 1.38 -6.30
C PRO A 210 -2.98 0.32 -7.18
N SER A 211 -3.97 0.75 -7.96
CA SER A 211 -4.69 -0.15 -8.87
C SER A 211 -3.73 -0.79 -9.88
N LYS A 212 -4.08 -1.97 -10.38
CA LYS A 212 -3.30 -2.64 -11.43
C LYS A 212 -3.15 -1.73 -12.66
N ASP A 213 -4.21 -1.00 -13.02
CA ASP A 213 -4.20 -0.09 -14.16
C ASP A 213 -3.22 1.08 -13.95
N THR A 214 -3.11 1.58 -12.71
CA THR A 214 -2.11 2.59 -12.34
C THR A 214 -0.69 2.07 -12.56
N TYR A 215 -0.38 0.86 -12.07
CA TYR A 215 0.94 0.26 -12.26
C TYR A 215 1.26 -0.01 -13.74
N VAL A 216 0.27 -0.45 -14.53
CA VAL A 216 0.44 -0.62 -15.98
C VAL A 216 0.72 0.71 -16.67
N GLY A 217 0.01 1.77 -16.30
CA GLY A 217 0.25 3.13 -16.82
C GLY A 217 1.67 3.62 -16.50
N TRP A 218 2.14 3.42 -15.27
CA TRP A 218 3.52 3.76 -14.90
C TRP A 218 4.56 2.94 -15.65
N GLN A 219 4.32 1.64 -15.84
CA GLN A 219 5.21 0.81 -16.64
C GLN A 219 5.33 1.33 -18.08
N GLN A 220 4.21 1.68 -18.71
CA GLN A 220 4.20 2.25 -20.06
C GLN A 220 4.93 3.60 -20.11
N GLU A 221 4.80 4.43 -19.06
CA GLU A 221 5.55 5.68 -18.95
C GLU A 221 7.07 5.44 -18.92
N ALA A 222 7.52 4.51 -18.06
CA ALA A 222 8.93 4.13 -17.97
C ALA A 222 9.47 3.55 -19.29
N GLU A 223 8.71 2.68 -19.95
CA GLU A 223 9.04 2.18 -21.28
C GLU A 223 9.15 3.31 -22.30
N GLY A 224 8.29 4.33 -22.22
CA GLY A 224 8.37 5.54 -23.03
C GLY A 224 9.66 6.33 -22.80
N ILE A 225 10.04 6.54 -21.53
CA ILE A 225 11.30 7.20 -21.15
C ILE A 225 12.49 6.41 -21.70
N LEU A 226 12.52 5.09 -21.50
CA LEU A 226 13.61 4.23 -21.96
C LEU A 226 13.75 4.25 -23.49
N ASN A 227 12.63 4.24 -24.21
CA ASN A 227 12.63 4.36 -25.67
C ASN A 227 13.21 5.70 -26.14
N ALA A 228 12.96 6.80 -25.41
CA ALA A 228 13.56 8.10 -25.71
C ALA A 228 15.09 8.09 -25.44
N VAL A 229 15.50 7.51 -24.31
CA VAL A 229 16.91 7.34 -23.93
C VAL A 229 17.68 6.54 -24.99
N TYR A 230 17.13 5.43 -25.47
CA TYR A 230 17.75 4.62 -26.53
C TYR A 230 17.87 5.34 -27.88
N ARG A 231 17.12 6.42 -28.11
CA ARG A 231 17.25 7.26 -29.30
C ARG A 231 18.29 8.38 -29.14
N SER A 232 18.66 8.73 -27.90
CA SER A 232 19.52 9.89 -27.59
C SER A 232 20.99 9.69 -28.00
N HIS A 233 21.43 8.47 -28.30
CA HIS A 233 22.84 8.09 -28.59
C HIS A 233 23.86 8.44 -27.49
N ASN A 234 23.52 9.32 -26.55
CA ASN A 234 24.23 9.70 -25.33
C ASN A 234 23.71 8.92 -24.11
N GLY A 235 24.44 9.03 -23.00
CA GLY A 235 24.02 8.62 -21.67
C GLY A 235 24.02 7.11 -21.48
N LEU A 236 22.85 6.56 -21.17
CA LEU A 236 22.69 5.17 -20.73
C LEU A 236 23.36 4.18 -21.69
N LEU A 237 23.19 4.37 -23.01
CA LEU A 237 23.75 3.49 -24.03
C LEU A 237 25.28 3.46 -24.01
N VAL A 238 25.91 4.64 -23.99
CA VAL A 238 27.38 4.77 -24.01
C VAL A 238 28.00 4.17 -22.75
N THR A 239 27.30 4.34 -21.62
CA THR A 239 27.71 3.81 -20.31
C THR A 239 27.78 2.29 -20.29
N GLY A 240 27.04 1.61 -21.18
CA GLY A 240 27.14 0.16 -21.41
C GLY A 240 28.55 -0.33 -21.73
N GLY A 241 29.42 0.55 -22.25
CA GLY A 241 30.83 0.24 -22.50
C GLY A 241 31.71 0.20 -21.25
N PHE A 242 31.21 0.63 -20.08
CA PHE A 242 31.98 0.69 -18.83
C PHE A 242 31.68 -0.55 -17.98
N SER A 243 32.28 -1.69 -18.35
CA SER A 243 31.90 -3.01 -17.82
C SER A 243 31.90 -3.12 -16.29
N GLU A 244 32.85 -2.49 -15.60
CA GLU A 244 32.91 -2.53 -14.13
C GLU A 244 31.81 -1.69 -13.48
N ILE A 245 31.52 -0.52 -14.04
CA ILE A 245 30.44 0.36 -13.57
C ILE A 245 29.09 -0.32 -13.73
N VAL A 246 28.80 -0.83 -14.93
CA VAL A 246 27.49 -1.44 -15.18
C VAL A 246 27.28 -2.73 -14.40
N ARG A 247 28.34 -3.52 -14.18
CA ARG A 247 28.31 -4.70 -13.30
C ARG A 247 28.00 -4.31 -11.86
N ALA A 248 28.68 -3.29 -11.34
CA ALA A 248 28.48 -2.83 -9.96
C ALA A 248 27.09 -2.21 -9.76
N SER A 249 26.60 -1.45 -10.74
CA SER A 249 25.24 -0.91 -10.77
C SER A 249 24.17 -1.98 -10.80
N ALA A 250 24.32 -3.00 -11.66
CA ALA A 250 23.40 -4.13 -11.70
C ALA A 250 23.40 -4.90 -10.37
N LYS A 251 24.57 -5.13 -9.78
CA LYS A 251 24.68 -5.76 -8.46
C LYS A 251 23.93 -4.97 -7.39
N LEU A 252 24.05 -3.65 -7.40
CA LEU A 252 23.36 -2.77 -6.47
C LEU A 252 21.84 -2.78 -6.69
N ALA A 253 21.38 -2.71 -7.94
CA ALA A 253 19.96 -2.78 -8.28
C ALA A 253 19.31 -4.10 -7.84
N MET A 254 20.00 -5.23 -8.02
CA MET A 254 19.47 -6.56 -7.69
C MET A 254 19.10 -6.72 -6.21
N THR A 255 19.74 -6.01 -5.27
CA THR A 255 19.38 -6.07 -3.84
C THR A 255 18.03 -5.42 -3.54
N SER A 256 17.65 -4.42 -4.34
CA SER A 256 16.39 -3.69 -4.23
C SER A 256 15.24 -4.32 -5.02
N MET A 257 15.53 -5.30 -5.90
CA MET A 257 14.54 -5.98 -6.74
C MET A 257 13.98 -7.26 -6.10
N CYS A 258 12.77 -7.61 -6.51
CA CYS A 258 12.16 -8.91 -6.20
C CYS A 258 13.04 -10.05 -6.73
N SER A 259 13.07 -11.19 -6.03
CA SER A 259 13.95 -12.34 -6.38
C SER A 259 13.85 -12.75 -7.85
N ALA A 260 12.63 -12.84 -8.41
CA ALA A 260 12.43 -13.23 -9.80
C ALA A 260 13.04 -12.24 -10.82
N SER A 261 13.08 -10.94 -10.51
CA SER A 261 13.70 -9.93 -11.37
C SER A 261 15.21 -9.86 -11.17
N ALA A 262 15.66 -9.98 -9.92
CA ALA A 262 17.08 -10.05 -9.59
C ALA A 262 17.75 -11.27 -10.26
N GLU A 263 17.11 -12.45 -10.20
CA GLU A 263 17.61 -13.67 -10.84
C GLU A 263 17.72 -13.54 -12.37
N LYS A 264 16.78 -12.85 -13.02
CA LYS A 264 16.85 -12.58 -14.47
C LYS A 264 18.10 -11.77 -14.81
N ILE A 265 18.38 -10.69 -14.06
CA ILE A 265 19.58 -9.89 -14.26
C ILE A 265 20.84 -10.72 -13.96
N ALA A 266 20.86 -11.44 -12.84
CA ALA A 266 22.00 -12.27 -12.44
C ALA A 266 22.32 -13.39 -13.45
N SER A 267 21.31 -13.89 -14.17
CA SER A 267 21.48 -14.97 -15.17
C SER A 267 22.25 -14.53 -16.42
N CYS A 268 22.35 -13.23 -16.68
CA CYS A 268 23.16 -12.69 -17.77
C CYS A 268 24.65 -12.84 -17.44
N SER A 269 25.39 -13.51 -18.34
CA SER A 269 26.83 -13.75 -18.19
C SER A 269 27.67 -12.51 -18.44
N HIS A 270 27.24 -11.61 -19.34
CA HIS A 270 27.99 -10.42 -19.72
C HIS A 270 27.43 -9.15 -19.04
N PRO A 271 28.29 -8.25 -18.49
CA PRO A 271 27.83 -7.01 -17.85
C PRO A 271 26.98 -6.10 -18.76
N ALA A 272 27.25 -6.09 -20.06
CA ALA A 272 26.45 -5.32 -21.02
C ALA A 272 24.99 -5.83 -21.12
N ASP A 273 24.78 -7.14 -21.02
CA ASP A 273 23.44 -7.73 -21.04
C ASP A 273 22.70 -7.42 -19.73
N GLN A 274 23.42 -7.49 -18.60
CA GLN A 274 22.91 -7.06 -17.29
C GLN A 274 22.47 -5.59 -17.35
N TRP A 275 23.29 -4.74 -17.98
CA TRP A 275 23.01 -3.31 -18.13
C TRP A 275 21.78 -3.01 -18.96
N GLN A 276 21.59 -3.71 -20.09
CA GLN A 276 20.41 -3.53 -20.93
C GLN A 276 19.14 -4.08 -20.27
N LEU A 277 19.27 -5.16 -19.49
CA LEU A 277 18.16 -5.81 -18.82
C LEU A 277 17.69 -5.06 -17.57
N LEU A 278 18.59 -4.38 -16.86
CA LEU A 278 18.28 -3.61 -15.65
C LEU A 278 17.14 -2.60 -15.86
N PRO A 279 17.21 -1.62 -16.79
CA PRO A 279 16.14 -0.65 -17.00
C PRO A 279 14.84 -1.30 -17.51
N LEU A 280 14.94 -2.44 -18.21
CA LEU A 280 13.76 -3.22 -18.63
C LEU A 280 13.06 -3.88 -17.44
N GLN A 281 13.82 -4.45 -16.49
CA GLN A 281 13.23 -4.94 -15.24
C GLN A 281 12.71 -3.78 -14.38
N ALA A 282 13.43 -2.66 -14.33
CA ALA A 282 13.04 -1.48 -13.59
C ALA A 282 11.83 -0.75 -14.19
N ALA A 283 11.37 -1.11 -15.41
CA ALA A 283 10.20 -0.49 -16.02
C ALA A 283 8.93 -0.70 -15.19
N SER A 284 8.77 -1.86 -14.54
CA SER A 284 7.61 -2.13 -13.68
C SER A 284 7.92 -1.85 -12.21
N PRO A 285 7.12 -1.02 -11.51
CA PRO A 285 7.27 -0.81 -10.07
C PRO A 285 7.14 -2.10 -9.25
N LEU A 286 6.40 -3.08 -9.76
CA LEU A 286 6.16 -4.37 -9.12
C LEU A 286 7.41 -5.28 -9.06
N ASN A 287 8.46 -4.93 -9.80
CA ASN A 287 9.72 -5.67 -9.79
C ASN A 287 10.65 -5.23 -8.65
N PHE A 288 10.25 -4.25 -7.83
CA PHE A 288 10.98 -3.80 -6.65
C PHE A 288 10.40 -4.39 -5.35
N ASN A 289 11.28 -4.63 -4.38
CA ASN A 289 10.88 -5.00 -3.01
C ASN A 289 10.08 -3.87 -2.35
N VAL A 290 10.42 -2.63 -2.68
CA VAL A 290 9.73 -1.40 -2.28
C VAL A 290 9.42 -0.61 -3.54
N ASP A 291 8.16 -0.62 -3.96
CA ASP A 291 7.71 -0.08 -5.25
C ASP A 291 8.04 1.41 -5.45
N VAL A 292 7.99 2.23 -4.40
CA VAL A 292 8.29 3.67 -4.50
C VAL A 292 9.74 3.98 -4.92
N LEU A 293 10.67 3.02 -4.78
CA LEU A 293 12.04 3.15 -5.34
C LEU A 293 12.03 3.32 -6.85
N TRP A 294 11.03 2.76 -7.54
CA TRP A 294 10.84 2.93 -8.99
C TRP A 294 10.81 4.41 -9.36
N THR A 295 10.09 5.22 -8.59
CA THR A 295 9.93 6.65 -8.87
C THR A 295 11.26 7.39 -8.70
N ILE A 296 12.07 7.01 -7.72
CA ILE A 296 13.38 7.65 -7.52
C ILE A 296 14.34 7.25 -8.64
N TYR A 297 14.35 5.97 -9.02
CA TYR A 297 15.20 5.46 -10.10
C TYR A 297 14.92 6.18 -11.43
N TRP A 298 13.67 6.26 -11.87
CA TRP A 298 13.33 6.91 -13.14
C TRP A 298 13.53 8.43 -13.12
N ALA A 299 13.41 9.09 -11.96
CA ALA A 299 13.79 10.49 -11.81
C ALA A 299 15.30 10.69 -11.98
N MET A 300 16.12 9.83 -11.35
CA MET A 300 17.58 9.92 -11.44
C MET A 300 18.12 9.49 -12.80
N LEU A 301 17.50 8.51 -13.46
CA LEU A 301 17.83 8.12 -14.84
C LEU A 301 17.62 9.27 -15.82
N GLN A 302 16.50 9.99 -15.71
CA GLN A 302 16.26 11.18 -16.53
C GLN A 302 17.25 12.31 -16.21
N CYS A 303 17.59 12.50 -14.94
CA CYS A 303 18.60 13.47 -14.52
C CYS A 303 19.98 13.17 -15.13
N GLU A 304 20.46 11.93 -15.04
CA GLU A 304 21.77 11.55 -15.56
C GLU A 304 21.82 11.54 -17.09
N GLN A 305 20.71 11.20 -17.75
CA GLN A 305 20.58 11.27 -19.20
C GLN A 305 20.68 12.72 -19.70
N GLN A 306 19.94 13.63 -19.07
CA GLN A 306 19.98 15.06 -19.41
C GLN A 306 21.37 15.66 -19.20
N MET A 307 22.11 15.17 -18.19
CA MET A 307 23.48 15.58 -17.96
C MET A 307 24.44 15.06 -19.03
N ALA A 308 24.26 13.83 -19.51
CA ALA A 308 25.05 13.28 -20.60
C ALA A 308 24.86 14.08 -21.91
N GLU A 309 23.62 14.44 -22.23
CA GLU A 309 23.30 15.31 -23.37
C GLU A 309 23.95 16.68 -23.24
N LEU A 310 23.87 17.30 -22.06
CA LEU A 310 24.53 18.57 -21.79
C LEU A 310 26.05 18.51 -21.99
N LEU A 311 26.68 17.44 -21.51
CA LEU A 311 28.13 17.23 -21.61
C LEU A 311 28.59 16.98 -23.04
N ALA A 312 27.73 16.44 -23.90
CA ALA A 312 28.01 16.29 -25.33
C ALA A 312 28.11 17.65 -26.03
N ASP A 313 27.27 18.61 -25.65
CA ASP A 313 27.15 19.90 -26.35
C ASP A 313 27.95 21.04 -25.71
N THR A 314 28.42 20.88 -24.46
CA THR A 314 28.95 22.01 -23.67
C THR A 314 30.26 21.68 -22.95
N LYS A 315 31.24 22.59 -23.07
CA LYS A 315 32.48 22.55 -22.27
C LYS A 315 32.39 23.57 -21.13
N ALA A 316 31.81 23.16 -20.01
CA ALA A 316 31.67 24.01 -18.83
C ALA A 316 32.73 23.70 -17.75
N HIS A 317 32.98 24.67 -16.86
CA HIS A 317 33.77 24.45 -15.65
C HIS A 317 32.98 23.61 -14.62
N GLU A 318 33.70 22.91 -13.73
CA GLU A 318 33.13 22.01 -12.72
C GLU A 318 32.04 22.69 -11.88
N ASP A 319 32.25 23.94 -11.45
CA ASP A 319 31.25 24.70 -10.67
C ASP A 319 29.91 24.88 -11.40
N ILE A 320 29.95 25.13 -12.71
CA ILE A 320 28.74 25.29 -13.53
C ILE A 320 28.03 23.94 -13.67
N LEU A 321 28.79 22.85 -13.84
CA LEU A 321 28.25 21.50 -13.92
C LEU A 321 27.61 21.09 -12.59
N ASN A 322 28.25 21.37 -11.45
CA ASN A 322 27.71 21.12 -10.11
C ASN A 322 26.37 21.83 -9.88
N GLY A 323 26.28 23.11 -10.26
CA GLY A 323 25.04 23.89 -10.17
C GLY A 323 23.92 23.32 -11.03
N ARG A 324 24.22 23.00 -12.30
CA ARG A 324 23.23 22.40 -13.23
C ARG A 324 22.80 21.01 -12.80
N PHE A 325 23.74 20.18 -12.35
CA PHE A 325 23.47 18.85 -11.84
C PHE A 325 22.52 18.89 -10.64
N SER A 326 22.81 19.75 -9.66
CA SER A 326 21.97 19.92 -8.47
C SER A 326 20.56 20.40 -8.84
N ALA A 327 20.45 21.33 -9.78
CA ALA A 327 19.16 21.81 -10.29
C ALA A 327 18.37 20.72 -11.02
N ASN A 328 19.04 19.86 -11.81
CA ASN A 328 18.37 18.73 -12.47
C ASN A 328 17.87 17.69 -11.47
N VAL A 329 18.67 17.35 -10.45
CA VAL A 329 18.25 16.46 -9.37
C VAL A 329 17.00 17.04 -8.68
N GLU A 330 17.01 18.32 -8.34
CA GLU A 330 15.85 18.99 -7.76
C GLU A 330 14.62 18.94 -8.67
N ASN A 331 14.77 19.30 -9.95
CA ASN A 331 13.67 19.35 -10.91
C ASN A 331 13.00 17.98 -11.07
N TRP A 332 13.78 16.91 -11.20
CA TRP A 332 13.24 15.56 -11.37
C TRP A 332 12.63 15.01 -10.08
N LEU A 333 13.21 15.32 -8.90
CA LEU A 333 12.63 14.87 -7.64
C LEU A 333 11.35 15.64 -7.26
N THR A 334 11.34 16.97 -7.38
CA THR A 334 10.17 17.79 -7.04
C THR A 334 9.10 17.79 -8.12
N GLY A 335 9.52 17.89 -9.39
CA GLY A 335 8.64 18.09 -10.52
C GLY A 335 8.02 16.80 -11.05
N TRP A 336 8.72 15.68 -10.89
CA TRP A 336 8.30 14.37 -11.43
C TRP A 336 8.09 13.32 -10.33
N ALA A 337 9.08 13.09 -9.45
CA ALA A 337 9.00 12.03 -8.45
C ALA A 337 7.94 12.32 -7.39
N ALA A 338 7.92 13.52 -6.81
CA ALA A 338 7.00 13.89 -5.74
C ALA A 338 5.52 13.65 -6.11
N LYS A 339 5.15 13.93 -7.36
CA LYS A 339 3.78 13.70 -7.87
C LYS A 339 3.41 12.22 -7.85
N ARG A 340 4.29 11.36 -8.36
CA ARG A 340 4.07 9.91 -8.40
C ARG A 340 4.13 9.28 -7.02
N ILE A 341 5.00 9.78 -6.16
CA ILE A 341 5.07 9.37 -4.76
C ILE A 341 3.71 9.58 -4.06
N GLN A 342 3.06 10.74 -4.28
CA GLN A 342 1.72 11.02 -3.74
C GLN A 342 0.68 10.02 -4.27
N ASP A 343 0.78 9.61 -5.53
CA ASP A 343 -0.15 8.65 -6.14
C ASP A 343 -0.08 7.24 -5.53
N TYR A 344 1.01 6.88 -4.84
CA TYR A 344 1.05 5.64 -4.05
C TYR A 344 0.14 5.71 -2.81
N GLY A 345 -0.19 6.92 -2.33
CA GLY A 345 -1.16 7.18 -1.26
C GLY A 345 -0.70 6.85 0.15
N TYR A 346 0.61 6.78 0.42
CA TYR A 346 1.14 6.41 1.73
C TYR A 346 0.61 7.32 2.87
N PRO A 347 0.12 6.75 4.00
CA PRO A 347 -0.69 7.47 4.99
C PRO A 347 0.07 8.48 5.84
N SER A 348 1.40 8.40 5.87
CA SER A 348 2.26 9.39 6.53
C SER A 348 3.62 9.33 5.90
N SER A 349 4.01 10.43 5.30
CA SER A 349 5.26 10.54 4.60
C SER A 349 5.94 11.86 4.84
N TYR A 350 7.25 11.82 4.96
CA TYR A 350 8.09 13.00 4.95
C TYR A 350 9.40 12.62 4.30
N SER A 351 9.75 13.31 3.22
CA SER A 351 10.95 12.99 2.47
C SER A 351 11.61 14.24 1.94
N TYR A 352 12.90 14.38 2.17
CA TYR A 352 13.67 15.50 1.67
C TYR A 352 15.06 15.09 1.19
N LEU A 353 15.57 15.88 0.26
CA LEU A 353 16.96 15.94 -0.14
C LEU A 353 17.53 17.27 0.35
N GLY A 354 18.55 17.23 1.19
CA GLY A 354 19.38 18.38 1.52
C GLY A 354 20.64 18.36 0.68
N THR A 355 21.00 19.48 0.06
CA THR A 355 22.31 19.66 -0.58
C THR A 355 23.06 20.81 0.07
N LEU A 356 24.37 20.64 0.21
CA LEU A 356 25.29 21.67 0.69
C LEU A 356 26.28 21.96 -0.42
N GLN A 357 26.32 23.20 -0.87
CA GLN A 357 27.36 23.66 -1.79
C GLN A 357 28.61 24.01 -0.98
N LEU A 358 29.63 23.17 -1.10
CA LEU A 358 30.92 23.33 -0.41
C LEU A 358 31.96 23.97 -1.32
N ALA A 359 31.85 23.81 -2.65
CA ALA A 359 32.81 24.29 -3.63
C ALA A 359 33.21 25.77 -3.44
N ASN A 360 34.50 26.07 -3.59
CA ASN A 360 35.10 27.40 -3.44
C ASN A 360 34.91 28.05 -2.05
N THR A 361 34.60 27.27 -1.02
CA THR A 361 34.50 27.75 0.37
C THR A 361 35.68 27.26 1.23
N THR A 362 35.78 27.77 2.47
CA THR A 362 36.69 27.22 3.48
C THR A 362 36.40 25.76 3.78
N GLU A 363 35.14 25.35 3.59
CA GLU A 363 34.65 24.02 3.89
C GLU A 363 35.11 23.00 2.88
N GLU A 364 35.19 23.35 1.58
CA GLU A 364 35.81 22.49 0.56
C GLU A 364 37.23 22.10 0.96
N THR A 365 38.00 23.06 1.49
CA THR A 365 39.38 22.79 1.92
C THR A 365 39.41 21.86 3.13
N ARG A 366 38.38 21.90 3.97
CA ARG A 366 38.30 21.11 5.20
C ARG A 366 37.79 19.69 4.95
N THR A 367 36.66 19.55 4.25
CA THR A 367 36.00 18.27 3.96
C THR A 367 36.62 17.55 2.76
N GLY A 368 37.21 18.31 1.83
CA GLY A 368 37.74 17.78 0.58
C GLY A 368 36.68 17.51 -0.49
N ALA A 369 35.46 18.01 -0.32
CA ALA A 369 34.32 17.81 -1.23
C ALA A 369 33.72 19.12 -1.75
N ASP A 370 33.08 19.03 -2.91
CA ASP A 370 32.36 20.14 -3.55
C ASP A 370 30.89 20.17 -3.14
N ILE A 371 30.30 19.00 -2.87
CA ILE A 371 28.87 18.83 -2.62
C ILE A 371 28.68 17.93 -1.38
N GLY A 372 27.86 18.38 -0.44
CA GLY A 372 27.28 17.52 0.60
C GLY A 372 25.85 17.14 0.24
N VAL A 373 25.46 15.89 0.49
CA VAL A 373 24.11 15.38 0.24
C VAL A 373 23.56 14.74 1.50
N ILE A 374 22.34 15.11 1.88
CA ILE A 374 21.56 14.51 2.96
C ILE A 374 20.29 13.96 2.32
N ILE A 375 20.01 12.68 2.50
CA ILE A 375 18.74 12.10 2.12
C ILE A 375 18.02 11.62 3.37
N ALA A 376 16.76 12.00 3.51
CA ALA A 376 15.87 11.46 4.52
C ALA A 376 14.56 11.08 3.83
N LEU A 377 14.29 9.78 3.75
CA LEU A 377 13.10 9.20 3.18
C LEU A 377 12.31 8.51 4.28
N ASN A 378 11.02 8.81 4.34
CA ASN A 378 10.05 8.02 5.07
C ASN A 378 8.77 7.97 4.24
N VAL A 379 8.73 7.04 3.29
CA VAL A 379 7.61 6.85 2.37
C VAL A 379 7.26 5.38 2.33
N GLY A 380 6.17 5.00 3.00
CA GLY A 380 5.77 3.61 3.08
C GLY A 380 6.89 2.70 3.58
N GLY A 381 7.34 1.77 2.72
CA GLY A 381 8.41 0.81 3.02
C GLY A 381 9.82 1.40 2.89
N LEU A 382 9.94 2.57 2.26
CA LEU A 382 11.22 3.22 2.03
C LEU A 382 11.55 4.15 3.20
N ARG A 383 12.38 3.65 4.11
CA ARG A 383 12.85 4.39 5.28
C ARG A 383 14.36 4.43 5.28
N CYS A 384 14.94 5.56 4.91
CA CYS A 384 16.37 5.71 4.79
C CYS A 384 16.81 7.11 5.21
N ARG A 385 17.89 7.21 5.97
CA ARG A 385 18.52 8.48 6.37
C ARG A 385 20.01 8.36 6.17
N LYS A 386 20.56 9.01 5.15
CA LYS A 386 21.99 8.90 4.80
C LYS A 386 22.61 10.22 4.36
N ALA A 387 23.89 10.39 4.66
CA ALA A 387 24.65 11.55 4.25
C ALA A 387 25.95 11.14 3.53
N VAL A 388 26.30 11.91 2.50
CA VAL A 388 27.54 11.73 1.71
C VAL A 388 28.17 13.06 1.29
N LEU A 389 29.46 13.00 1.01
CA LEU A 389 30.31 14.05 0.47
C LEU A 389 30.82 13.62 -0.91
N LEU A 390 30.63 14.49 -1.91
CA LEU A 390 31.03 14.26 -3.29
C LEU A 390 32.06 15.31 -3.71
N GLN A 391 33.23 14.87 -4.16
CA GLN A 391 34.15 15.71 -4.92
C GLN A 391 33.84 15.54 -6.41
N ALA A 392 33.42 16.62 -7.08
CA ALA A 392 33.19 16.57 -8.51
C ALA A 392 34.52 16.71 -9.25
N LYS A 393 34.65 15.96 -10.35
CA LYS A 393 35.77 16.05 -11.30
C LYS A 393 35.30 15.83 -12.72
N ARG A 394 35.95 16.49 -13.66
CA ARG A 394 35.79 16.18 -15.09
C ARG A 394 36.66 15.00 -15.49
N ALA A 395 36.06 14.04 -16.19
CA ALA A 395 36.75 12.89 -16.77
C ALA A 395 36.80 13.06 -18.30
N LYS A 396 37.99 13.29 -18.86
CA LYS A 396 38.16 13.43 -20.31
C LYS A 396 38.57 12.08 -20.88
N GLN A 397 37.78 11.53 -21.81
CA GLN A 397 37.98 10.17 -22.34
C GLN A 397 38.06 9.09 -21.24
N GLY A 398 37.32 9.29 -20.14
CA GLY A 398 37.35 8.40 -18.98
C GLY A 398 38.54 8.62 -18.03
N ILE A 399 39.44 9.57 -18.30
CA ILE A 399 40.55 9.90 -17.41
C ILE A 399 40.22 11.15 -16.59
N ALA A 400 40.25 11.03 -15.26
CA ALA A 400 40.08 12.15 -14.34
C ALA A 400 41.32 12.30 -13.44
N ASN A 401 41.69 13.55 -13.13
CA ASN A 401 42.66 13.81 -12.08
C ASN A 401 41.97 13.79 -10.71
N VAL A 402 42.21 12.76 -9.92
CA VAL A 402 41.68 12.65 -8.54
C VAL A 402 42.57 13.31 -7.51
N GLY A 403 43.80 13.66 -7.90
CA GLY A 403 44.79 14.36 -7.08
C GLY A 403 44.41 15.83 -6.88
N SER A 404 44.98 16.43 -5.83
CA SER A 404 44.70 17.83 -5.50
C SER A 404 45.80 18.38 -4.60
N THR A 405 46.15 19.66 -4.81
CA THR A 405 47.04 20.40 -3.89
C THR A 405 46.44 20.55 -2.48
N LYS A 406 45.11 20.37 -2.34
CA LYS A 406 44.40 20.44 -1.06
C LYS A 406 44.26 19.07 -0.37
N GLY A 407 44.80 17.99 -0.96
CA GLY A 407 44.72 16.64 -0.39
C GLY A 407 43.28 16.11 -0.26
N GLN A 408 42.45 16.30 -1.29
CA GLN A 408 41.04 15.89 -1.30
C GLN A 408 40.86 14.36 -1.18
N LEU A 409 41.62 13.59 -1.98
CA LEU A 409 41.53 12.12 -1.99
C LEU A 409 41.82 11.50 -0.61
N PRO A 410 42.94 11.80 0.09
CA PRO A 410 43.19 11.28 1.44
C PRO A 410 42.20 11.74 2.51
N LYS A 411 41.45 12.82 2.30
CA LYS A 411 40.42 13.28 3.25
C LYS A 411 39.14 12.47 3.08
N LEU A 412 38.66 12.35 1.84
CA LEU A 412 37.44 11.62 1.55
C LEU A 412 37.60 10.11 1.75
N SER A 413 38.79 9.55 1.49
CA SER A 413 39.04 8.12 1.69
C SER A 413 38.96 7.67 3.16
N LYS A 414 39.14 8.59 4.11
CA LYS A 414 38.94 8.32 5.55
C LYS A 414 37.47 8.20 5.94
N LEU A 415 36.56 8.46 5.00
CA LEU A 415 35.12 8.36 5.16
C LEU A 415 34.59 7.24 4.25
N PRO A 416 34.86 5.96 4.56
CA PRO A 416 34.62 4.84 3.62
C PRO A 416 33.16 4.75 3.15
N ARG A 417 32.20 5.16 4.00
CA ARG A 417 30.77 5.18 3.67
C ARG A 417 30.23 6.52 3.22
N ALA A 418 30.97 7.63 3.38
CA ALA A 418 30.48 8.97 3.07
C ALA A 418 31.29 9.71 1.99
N GLY A 419 32.53 9.34 1.71
CA GLY A 419 33.42 10.05 0.80
C GLY A 419 33.46 9.44 -0.60
N TYR A 420 33.02 10.21 -1.60
CA TYR A 420 32.95 9.75 -2.98
C TYR A 420 33.44 10.83 -3.97
N TYR A 421 33.75 10.39 -5.18
CA TYR A 421 33.99 11.26 -6.33
C TYR A 421 32.84 11.14 -7.33
N LEU A 422 32.35 12.27 -7.84
CA LEU A 422 31.39 12.38 -8.93
C LEU A 422 32.14 12.77 -10.21
N PHE A 423 32.02 11.97 -11.26
CA PHE A 423 32.70 12.19 -12.52
C PHE A 423 31.75 12.64 -13.62
N TYR A 424 32.00 13.82 -14.18
CA TYR A 424 31.36 14.28 -15.40
C TYR A 424 32.20 13.86 -16.60
N HIS A 425 31.68 12.90 -17.37
CA HIS A 425 32.40 12.34 -18.51
C HIS A 425 32.25 13.21 -19.74
N GLU A 426 33.37 13.69 -20.22
CA GLU A 426 33.48 14.42 -21.47
C GLU A 426 34.17 13.55 -22.50
N SER A 427 33.58 13.49 -23.69
CA SER A 427 34.27 12.93 -24.84
C SER A 427 34.60 14.01 -25.85
N PRO A 428 35.84 14.54 -25.85
CA PRO A 428 36.27 15.49 -26.86
C PRO A 428 36.45 14.86 -28.25
N THR A 429 36.46 13.53 -28.37
CA THR A 429 36.79 12.80 -29.60
C THR A 429 35.72 11.82 -30.07
N THR A 430 34.75 11.45 -29.22
CA THR A 430 33.56 10.70 -29.65
C THR A 430 32.34 11.61 -29.50
N PRO A 431 31.38 11.58 -30.45
CA PRO A 431 30.22 12.46 -30.39
C PRO A 431 29.28 12.15 -29.22
N PHE A 432 29.48 11.01 -28.54
CA PHE A 432 28.58 10.55 -27.50
C PHE A 432 29.24 10.51 -26.12
N CYS A 433 28.55 11.06 -25.12
CA CYS A 433 28.99 11.11 -23.73
C CYS A 433 28.22 10.10 -22.86
N PRO A 434 28.86 9.37 -21.94
CA PRO A 434 28.18 8.52 -20.96
C PRO A 434 27.55 9.36 -19.84
N VAL A 435 26.73 8.72 -18.99
CA VAL A 435 26.12 9.38 -17.83
C VAL A 435 27.18 9.70 -16.76
N PRO A 436 26.92 10.67 -15.86
CA PRO A 436 27.77 10.86 -14.68
C PRO A 436 27.90 9.59 -13.84
N THR A 437 29.10 9.35 -13.30
CA THR A 437 29.39 8.15 -12.49
C THR A 437 29.97 8.51 -11.14
N VAL A 438 29.81 7.65 -10.14
CA VAL A 438 30.29 7.87 -8.78
C VAL A 438 31.23 6.75 -8.34
N SER A 439 32.36 7.07 -7.72
CA SER A 439 33.30 6.09 -7.14
C SER A 439 33.60 6.39 -5.68
N SER A 440 33.84 5.36 -4.88
CA SER A 440 34.35 5.53 -3.50
C SER A 440 35.75 6.13 -3.53
N ALA A 441 35.98 7.14 -2.68
CA ALA A 441 37.32 7.72 -2.52
C ALA A 441 38.32 6.72 -1.94
N GLU A 442 37.85 5.78 -1.10
CA GLU A 442 38.67 4.69 -0.55
C GLU A 442 39.17 3.76 -1.67
N LEU A 443 38.28 3.32 -2.56
CA LEU A 443 38.67 2.47 -3.69
C LEU A 443 39.65 3.16 -4.64
N LEU A 444 39.43 4.46 -4.91
CA LEU A 444 40.35 5.25 -5.72
C LEU A 444 41.73 5.39 -5.04
N GLN A 445 41.76 5.60 -3.72
CA GLN A 445 43.02 5.65 -2.97
C GLN A 445 43.74 4.30 -3.03
N GLN A 446 43.03 3.18 -2.87
CA GLN A 446 43.63 1.86 -2.97
C GLN A 446 44.25 1.63 -4.35
N HIS A 447 43.55 2.00 -5.43
CA HIS A 447 44.10 1.90 -6.78
C HIS A 447 45.38 2.73 -6.95
N ILE A 448 45.45 3.93 -6.37
CA ILE A 448 46.67 4.75 -6.37
C ILE A 448 47.82 4.08 -5.64
N LEU A 449 47.55 3.45 -4.51
CA LEU A 449 48.54 2.69 -3.74
C LEU A 449 49.02 1.46 -4.50
N ASP A 450 48.11 0.74 -5.18
CA ASP A 450 48.45 -0.43 -6.00
C ASP A 450 49.34 -0.04 -7.19
N MET A 451 49.15 1.17 -7.73
CA MET A 451 50.03 1.78 -8.73
C MET A 451 51.36 2.32 -8.15
N GLN A 452 51.63 2.12 -6.86
CA GLN A 452 52.80 2.61 -6.14
C GLN A 452 52.99 4.14 -6.20
N LYS A 453 51.88 4.88 -6.26
CA LYS A 453 51.88 6.35 -6.27
C LYS A 453 51.47 6.89 -4.89
N SER A 454 51.89 8.11 -4.57
CA SER A 454 51.44 8.79 -3.35
C SER A 454 50.02 9.33 -3.51
N PRO A 455 49.07 9.00 -2.61
CA PRO A 455 47.73 9.58 -2.58
C PRO A 455 47.69 11.10 -2.36
N GLU A 456 48.80 11.69 -1.89
CA GLU A 456 48.91 13.14 -1.64
C GLU A 456 49.37 13.92 -2.88
N ALA A 457 49.68 13.23 -3.99
CA ALA A 457 50.15 13.90 -5.19
C ALA A 457 49.07 14.83 -5.79
N CYS A 458 49.52 15.99 -6.28
CA CYS A 458 48.64 16.99 -6.88
C CYS A 458 48.05 16.56 -8.24
N ASN A 459 48.72 15.63 -8.93
CA ASN A 459 48.29 15.12 -10.23
C ASN A 459 48.30 13.58 -10.23
N LEU A 460 47.11 13.01 -10.16
CA LEU A 460 46.81 11.58 -10.16
C LEU A 460 45.76 11.28 -11.24
N PRO A 461 46.15 11.24 -12.53
CA PRO A 461 45.26 10.83 -13.60
C PRO A 461 44.95 9.33 -13.47
N LEU A 462 43.66 9.01 -13.40
CA LEU A 462 43.13 7.65 -13.31
C LEU A 462 42.06 7.40 -14.36
N ASP A 463 42.00 6.17 -14.86
CA ASP A 463 40.86 5.69 -15.65
C ASP A 463 39.69 5.38 -14.72
N VAL A 464 38.73 6.29 -14.66
CA VAL A 464 37.58 6.23 -13.76
C VAL A 464 36.41 5.42 -14.34
N ARG A 465 36.60 4.76 -15.48
CA ARG A 465 35.62 3.82 -16.06
C ARG A 465 35.70 2.43 -15.41
N THR A 466 36.73 2.21 -14.61
CA THR A 466 37.11 0.90 -14.05
C THR A 466 36.52 0.64 -12.67
N SER A 467 35.81 1.60 -12.06
CA SER A 467 35.22 1.47 -10.74
C SER A 467 34.01 2.37 -10.56
N GLY A 468 33.13 2.00 -9.63
CA GLY A 468 32.01 2.83 -9.20
C GLY A 468 30.67 2.39 -9.80
N TRP A 469 29.74 3.34 -9.90
CA TRP A 469 28.35 3.15 -10.31
C TRP A 469 27.89 4.30 -11.20
N ASP A 470 26.85 4.08 -12.02
CA ASP A 470 26.08 5.19 -12.58
C ASP A 470 25.33 5.95 -11.48
N TRP A 471 24.94 7.19 -11.77
CA TRP A 471 24.28 8.04 -10.80
C TRP A 471 22.92 7.50 -10.36
N ALA A 472 22.09 7.04 -11.30
CA ALA A 472 20.75 6.55 -10.99
C ALA A 472 20.78 5.35 -10.04
N SER A 473 21.68 4.40 -10.27
CA SER A 473 21.87 3.25 -9.40
C SER A 473 22.49 3.64 -8.06
N PHE A 474 23.55 4.46 -8.05
CA PHE A 474 24.19 4.94 -6.81
C PHE A 474 23.19 5.64 -5.89
N PHE A 475 22.38 6.54 -6.44
CA PHE A 475 21.41 7.30 -5.67
C PHE A 475 20.24 6.39 -5.22
N SER A 476 19.63 5.66 -6.14
CA SER A 476 18.36 4.96 -5.87
C SER A 476 18.54 3.65 -5.11
N PHE A 477 19.60 2.89 -5.41
CA PHE A 477 19.84 1.59 -4.79
C PHE A 477 20.98 1.62 -3.78
N GLY A 478 21.77 2.72 -3.75
CA GLY A 478 22.78 2.98 -2.74
C GLY A 478 22.23 3.88 -1.62
N LEU A 479 22.00 5.15 -1.95
CA LEU A 479 21.60 6.16 -0.96
C LEU A 479 20.16 6.03 -0.46
N CYS A 480 19.23 5.57 -1.29
CA CYS A 480 17.83 5.41 -0.87
C CYS A 480 17.55 4.04 -0.23
N ASP A 481 18.43 3.04 -0.38
CA ASP A 481 18.27 1.72 0.25
C ASP A 481 18.88 1.71 1.65
N ALA A 482 18.08 1.40 2.67
CA ALA A 482 18.53 1.32 4.06
C ALA A 482 19.56 0.20 4.31
N GLN A 483 19.51 -0.87 3.52
CA GLN A 483 20.41 -2.02 3.68
C GLN A 483 21.75 -1.84 2.96
N SER A 484 21.85 -0.85 2.08
CA SER A 484 23.09 -0.58 1.38
C SER A 484 24.15 0.03 2.30
N GLU A 485 25.40 -0.35 2.12
CA GLU A 485 26.55 0.22 2.85
C GLU A 485 26.93 1.62 2.34
N ILE A 486 26.42 2.01 1.16
CA ILE A 486 26.66 3.33 0.54
C ILE A 486 25.93 4.40 1.34
N GLY A 487 26.65 5.40 1.83
CA GLY A 487 26.14 6.49 2.67
C GLY A 487 26.23 6.19 4.16
N GLU A 488 26.63 7.20 4.93
CA GLU A 488 26.65 7.11 6.39
C GLU A 488 25.27 7.41 6.96
N THR A 489 24.79 6.53 7.84
CA THR A 489 23.44 6.62 8.42
C THR A 489 23.39 7.63 9.55
N PHE A 490 22.24 8.32 9.71
CA PHE A 490 22.06 9.30 10.79
C PHE A 490 20.66 9.23 11.41
N ASP A 491 20.57 9.58 12.69
CA ASP A 491 19.31 9.62 13.43
C ASP A 491 18.75 11.04 13.51
N THR A 492 19.60 12.02 13.79
CA THR A 492 19.22 13.43 13.91
C THR A 492 19.77 14.29 12.78
N PHE A 493 19.21 15.49 12.60
CA PHE A 493 19.69 16.42 11.58
C PHE A 493 21.10 16.93 11.92
N GLU A 494 21.40 17.09 13.21
CA GLU A 494 22.71 17.45 13.75
C GLU A 494 23.77 16.39 13.44
N ASP A 495 23.40 15.09 13.53
CA ASP A 495 24.27 13.99 13.13
C ASP A 495 24.59 14.06 11.63
N ALA A 496 23.60 14.35 10.80
CA ALA A 496 23.81 14.53 9.36
C ALA A 496 24.79 15.67 9.07
N LEU A 497 24.66 16.80 9.76
CA LEU A 497 25.63 17.90 9.67
C LEU A 497 27.01 17.50 10.18
N SER A 498 27.10 16.73 11.26
CA SER A 498 28.38 16.23 11.77
C SER A 498 29.12 15.37 10.74
N ILE A 499 28.40 14.45 10.08
CA ILE A 499 28.93 13.60 9.00
C ILE A 499 29.48 14.47 7.86
N LEU A 500 28.68 15.42 7.38
CA LEU A 500 29.11 16.33 6.31
C LEU A 500 30.26 17.24 6.72
N GLY A 501 30.39 17.50 8.02
CA GLY A 501 31.50 18.21 8.62
C GLY A 501 32.69 17.32 8.94
N SER A 502 32.72 16.05 8.50
CA SER A 502 33.81 15.12 8.84
C SER A 502 34.10 15.05 10.35
N GLY A 503 33.06 15.13 11.19
CA GLY A 503 33.14 15.12 12.66
C GLY A 503 33.34 16.49 13.33
N SER A 504 33.43 17.58 12.56
CA SER A 504 33.47 18.96 13.09
C SER A 504 32.49 19.85 12.33
N THR A 505 31.46 20.35 13.04
CA THR A 505 30.39 21.18 12.47
C THR A 505 30.73 22.66 12.40
N GLY A 506 31.89 23.08 12.92
CA GLY A 506 32.18 24.46 13.30
C GLY A 506 31.99 25.52 12.21
N HIS A 507 32.06 25.16 10.92
CA HIS A 507 32.00 26.13 9.82
C HIS A 507 31.27 25.66 8.55
N LEU A 508 30.52 24.54 8.55
CA LEU A 508 29.76 24.11 7.36
C LEU A 508 28.98 25.28 6.74
N PRO A 509 28.85 25.37 5.40
CA PRO A 509 28.23 26.54 4.79
C PRO A 509 26.84 26.72 5.37
N GLN A 510 26.52 27.96 5.72
CA GLN A 510 25.32 28.36 6.47
C GLN A 510 24.00 28.12 5.72
N TYR A 511 24.02 27.40 4.60
CA TYR A 511 22.89 27.24 3.70
C TYR A 511 22.83 25.80 3.19
N VAL A 512 22.15 24.94 3.95
CA VAL A 512 21.60 23.69 3.41
C VAL A 512 20.42 24.04 2.53
N TYR A 513 20.49 23.70 1.25
CA TYR A 513 19.36 23.78 0.35
C TYR A 513 18.52 22.52 0.48
N VAL A 514 17.27 22.66 0.93
CA VAL A 514 16.37 21.52 1.14
C VAL A 514 15.31 21.46 0.07
N VAL A 515 15.16 20.30 -0.52
CA VAL A 515 14.22 19.97 -1.57
C VAL A 515 13.23 18.95 -1.04
N ALA A 516 11.93 19.22 -1.21
CA ALA A 516 10.89 18.26 -0.84
C ALA A 516 10.83 17.15 -1.88
N ILE A 517 11.05 15.92 -1.44
CA ILE A 517 10.71 14.72 -2.22
C ILE A 517 9.23 14.38 -1.94
N GLU A 518 8.77 14.56 -0.70
CA GLU A 518 7.37 14.41 -0.31
C GLU A 518 7.06 15.23 0.96
N ASN A 519 5.81 15.69 1.09
CA ASN A 519 5.30 16.52 2.19
C ASN A 519 5.96 17.91 2.27
N GLU A 520 5.55 18.77 1.31
CA GLU A 520 6.02 20.15 1.21
C GLU A 520 5.81 20.98 2.50
N PRO A 521 4.67 20.88 3.24
CA PRO A 521 4.51 21.59 4.51
C PRO A 521 5.57 21.25 5.56
N TYR A 522 5.91 19.96 5.71
CA TYR A 522 6.98 19.54 6.62
C TYR A 522 8.33 20.13 6.21
N VAL A 523 8.63 20.15 4.91
CA VAL A 523 9.88 20.72 4.40
C VAL A 523 9.92 22.24 4.56
N LEU A 524 8.79 22.93 4.45
CA LEU A 524 8.70 24.36 4.76
C LEU A 524 8.96 24.62 6.24
N GLU A 525 8.45 23.79 7.14
CA GLU A 525 8.76 23.86 8.58
C GLU A 525 10.25 23.59 8.83
N LEU A 526 10.82 22.58 8.18
CA LEU A 526 12.26 22.27 8.26
C LEU A 526 13.10 23.45 7.74
N LYS A 527 12.74 24.04 6.60
CA LYS A 527 13.38 25.26 6.07
C LYS A 527 13.29 26.42 7.07
N LYS A 528 12.16 26.56 7.77
CA LYS A 528 11.99 27.58 8.81
C LYS A 528 12.88 27.29 10.02
N LYS A 529 12.91 26.06 10.53
CA LYS A 529 13.81 25.63 11.61
C LYS A 529 15.28 25.82 11.25
N LEU A 530 15.66 25.51 10.01
CA LEU A 530 17.00 25.77 9.50
C LEU A 530 17.33 27.27 9.52
N ARG A 531 16.41 28.12 9.03
CA ARG A 531 16.59 29.57 9.13
C ARG A 531 16.75 30.00 10.58
N GLU A 532 15.89 29.56 11.50
CA GLU A 532 15.96 29.89 12.92
C GLU A 532 17.27 29.42 13.57
N TYR A 533 17.73 28.20 13.25
CA TYR A 533 19.04 27.68 13.64
C TYR A 533 20.18 28.59 13.17
N TYR A 534 20.15 29.03 11.91
CA TYR A 534 21.15 29.99 11.40
C TYR A 534 21.05 31.39 12.03
N HIS A 535 19.87 31.82 12.47
CA HIS A 535 19.69 33.12 13.14
C HIS A 535 20.07 33.08 14.63
N SER A 536 20.03 31.91 15.27
CA SER A 536 20.36 31.72 16.69
C SER A 536 21.84 31.42 16.95
N MET A 537 22.61 31.12 15.89
CA MET A 537 24.08 31.03 15.96
C MET A 537 24.70 32.38 16.35
N PRO A 538 25.59 32.45 17.35
CA PRO A 538 26.10 33.71 17.88
C PRO A 538 26.82 34.59 16.84
N ASP A 539 26.35 35.83 16.68
CA ASP A 539 26.75 36.86 15.70
C ASP A 539 28.26 37.20 15.62
N LYS A 540 29.09 36.72 16.56
CA LYS A 540 30.53 37.06 16.61
C LYS A 540 31.34 36.50 15.44
N GLU A 541 30.85 35.48 14.72
CA GLU A 541 31.51 34.94 13.52
C GLU A 541 30.98 35.54 12.22
N ARG A 542 29.68 35.89 12.18
CA ARG A 542 29.03 36.54 11.02
C ARG A 542 29.66 37.90 10.70
N GLN A 543 29.97 38.69 11.73
CA GLN A 543 30.66 39.97 11.57
C GLN A 543 32.14 39.83 11.18
N LYS A 544 32.83 38.74 11.52
CA LYS A 544 34.22 38.51 11.09
C LYS A 544 34.32 38.08 9.61
N ALA A 545 33.35 37.31 9.11
CA ALA A 545 33.29 36.91 7.71
C ALA A 545 32.95 38.09 6.78
N ILE A 546 31.98 38.92 7.17
CA ILE A 546 31.58 40.13 6.42
C ILE A 546 32.68 41.21 6.48
N ASN A 547 33.34 41.40 7.63
CA ASN A 547 34.45 42.36 7.72
C ASN A 547 35.71 41.94 6.96
N LYS A 548 35.93 40.63 6.71
CA LYS A 548 37.05 40.16 5.87
C LYS A 548 36.78 40.33 4.36
N SER A 549 35.54 40.22 3.90
CA SER A 549 35.21 40.48 2.48
C SER A 549 35.33 41.97 2.15
N HIS A 550 34.89 42.86 3.05
CA HIS A 550 35.07 44.31 2.89
C HIS A 550 36.54 44.77 2.98
N ARG A 551 37.38 44.10 3.79
CA ARG A 551 38.83 44.40 3.82
C ARG A 551 39.59 43.92 2.58
N LYS A 552 39.14 42.84 1.92
CA LYS A 552 39.74 42.38 0.65
C LYS A 552 39.31 43.23 -0.55
N GLN A 553 38.08 43.77 -0.56
CA GLN A 553 37.65 44.71 -1.60
C GLN A 553 38.39 46.06 -1.52
N ARG A 554 38.64 46.59 -0.31
CA ARG A 554 39.38 47.86 -0.15
C ARG A 554 40.88 47.77 -0.46
N ASN A 555 41.47 46.57 -0.52
CA ASN A 555 42.88 46.38 -0.85
C ASN A 555 43.11 46.13 -2.36
N TYR A 556 42.05 46.16 -3.18
CA TYR A 556 42.13 46.06 -4.64
C TYR A 556 41.84 47.38 -5.37
N ASP A 557 41.63 48.47 -4.62
CA ASP A 557 41.68 49.82 -5.18
C ASP A 557 43.16 50.27 -5.19
N GLY A 558 43.80 50.04 -6.33
CA GLY A 558 45.11 50.59 -6.66
C GLY A 558 45.11 52.13 -6.72
N PRO A 559 46.29 52.76 -6.84
CA PRO A 559 46.52 54.16 -6.49
C PRO A 559 45.71 55.12 -7.37
N GLU A 560 45.17 56.15 -6.73
CA GLU A 560 44.61 57.33 -7.37
C GLU A 560 45.67 57.93 -8.32
N LEU A 561 45.32 58.01 -9.61
CA LEU A 561 46.00 58.85 -10.58
C LEU A 561 45.76 60.31 -10.19
N GLY A 562 46.78 60.93 -9.60
CA GLY A 562 46.86 62.36 -9.33
C GLY A 562 48.21 62.91 -9.79
N MET A 563 48.16 63.60 -10.94
CA MET A 563 49.22 64.29 -11.71
C MET A 563 50.10 63.44 -12.63
#